data_AF-A0A943M4K1-F1
#
_entry.id   AF-A0A943M4K1-F1
#
_cell.length_a   1.000
_cell.length_b   1.000
_cell.length_c   1.000
_cell.angle_alpha   90.00
_cell.angle_beta   90.00
_cell.angle_gamma   90.00
#
_symmetry.space_group_name_H-M   'P 1'
#
loop_
_entity.id
_entity.type
_entity.pdbx_description
1 polymer ?
#
loop_
_entity_poly.entity_id
_entity_poly.type
_entity_poly.pdbx_seq_one_letter_code
_entity_poly.pdbx_strand_id
1 'polypeptide(L)' 'EGQTVAAGDLLVEANLDAIREAGRETSTVVVFTNTDAIKSVKVEHTGKLAANAPVAKVEL' A
#
# COMPACT_ATOMS: atom_id res chain seq x y z
N GLU A 1 4.58 -2.82 -17.59
CA GLU A 1 5.46 -3.32 -16.50
C GLU A 1 6.90 -2.93 -16.81
N GLY A 2 7.77 -2.79 -15.79
CA GLY A 2 9.17 -2.37 -15.97
C GLY A 2 9.43 -0.87 -15.83
N GLN A 3 8.42 -0.08 -15.43
CA GLN A 3 8.56 1.35 -15.15
C GLN A 3 9.19 1.57 -13.78
N THR A 4 10.17 2.48 -13.70
CA THR A 4 10.63 3.04 -12.42
C THR A 4 9.67 4.14 -12.00
N VAL A 5 9.21 4.09 -10.76
CA VAL A 5 8.23 5.01 -10.18
C VAL A 5 8.79 5.70 -8.95
N ALA A 6 8.32 6.92 -8.67
CA ALA A 6 8.60 7.67 -7.46
C ALA A 6 7.46 7.51 -6.44
N ALA A 7 7.73 7.87 -5.18
CA ALA A 7 6.71 7.88 -4.14
C ALA A 7 5.61 8.91 -4.49
N GLY A 8 4.36 8.45 -4.51
CA GLY A 8 3.19 9.27 -4.85
C GLY A 8 2.79 9.23 -6.33
N ASP A 9 3.54 8.53 -7.18
CA ASP A 9 3.13 8.31 -8.57
C ASP A 9 1.86 7.44 -8.63
N LEU A 10 0.93 7.84 -9.51
CA LEU A 10 -0.28 7.06 -9.77
C LEU A 10 0.08 5.77 -10.51
N LEU A 11 -0.19 4.63 -9.88
CA LEU A 11 0.07 3.32 -10.48
C LEU A 11 -1.17 2.76 -11.20
N VAL A 12 -2.36 2.96 -10.63
CA VAL A 12 -3.62 2.41 -11.14
C VAL A 12 -4.81 3.19 -10.59
N GLU A 13 -5.87 3.29 -11.38
CA GLU A 13 -7.17 3.81 -10.95
C GLU A 13 -8.17 2.65 -10.83
N ALA A 14 -8.94 2.61 -9.74
CA ALA A 14 -9.94 1.58 -9.50
C ALA A 14 -11.25 2.19 -8.99
N ASN A 15 -12.38 1.75 -9.56
CA ASN A 15 -13.71 2.14 -9.09
C ASN A 15 -14.12 1.27 -7.90
N LEU A 16 -13.81 1.73 -6.68
CA LEU A 16 -14.10 0.99 -5.45
C LEU A 16 -15.60 0.84 -5.15
N ASP A 17 -16.43 1.77 -5.62
CA ASP A 17 -17.88 1.68 -5.45
C ASP A 17 -18.45 0.52 -6.25
N ALA A 18 -18.07 0.38 -7.52
CA ALA A 18 -18.49 -0.75 -8.35
C ALA A 18 -17.99 -2.10 -7.79
N ILE A 19 -16.76 -2.15 -7.24
CA ILE A 19 -16.20 -3.36 -6.62
C ILE A 19 -17.01 -3.75 -5.38
N ARG A 20 -17.35 -2.78 -4.53
CA ARG A 20 -18.16 -2.97 -3.33
C ARG A 20 -19.59 -3.40 -3.68
N GLU A 21 -20.21 -2.78 -4.68
CA GLU A 21 -21.55 -3.14 -5.17
C GLU A 21 -21.59 -4.55 -5.77
N ALA A 22 -20.49 -5.00 -6.39
CA ALA A 22 -20.34 -6.37 -6.86
C ALA A 22 -20.11 -7.41 -5.73
N GLY A 23 -20.16 -7.00 -4.46
CA GLY A 23 -19.99 -7.87 -3.29
C GLY A 23 -18.54 -8.35 -3.09
N ARG A 24 -17.56 -7.64 -3.64
CA ARG A 24 -16.14 -7.98 -3.53
C ARG A 24 -15.47 -7.14 -2.46
N GLU A 25 -14.44 -7.70 -1.85
CA GLU A 25 -13.63 -7.01 -0.86
C GLU A 25 -12.82 -5.88 -1.52
N THR A 26 -12.76 -4.71 -0.88
CA THR A 26 -11.97 -3.55 -1.33
C THR A 26 -10.70 -3.35 -0.50
N SER A 27 -10.35 -4.33 0.34
CA SER A 27 -9.13 -4.32 1.14
C SER A 27 -7.91 -4.51 0.24
N THR A 28 -6.93 -3.62 0.37
CA THR A 28 -5.65 -3.72 -0.34
C THR A 28 -4.57 -4.11 0.65
N VAL A 29 -3.91 -5.25 0.40
CA VAL A 29 -2.80 -5.73 1.23
C VAL A 29 -1.48 -5.28 0.62
N VAL A 30 -0.62 -4.66 1.43
CA VAL A 30 0.76 -4.31 1.06
C VAL A 30 1.71 -5.27 1.75
N VAL A 31 2.57 -5.94 0.97
CA VAL A 31 3.50 -6.97 1.47
C VAL A 31 4.92 -6.64 1.06
N PHE A 32 5.85 -6.72 2.01
CA PHE A 32 7.29 -6.74 1.72
C PHE A 32 7.72 -8.18 1.49
N THR A 33 8.23 -8.50 0.30
CA THR A 33 8.54 -9.88 -0.12
C THR A 33 10.00 -10.26 0.09
N ASN A 34 10.90 -9.29 0.25
CA ASN A 34 12.34 -9.47 0.44
C ASN A 34 12.72 -9.55 1.93
N THR A 35 12.14 -10.51 2.65
CA THR A 35 12.26 -10.60 4.12
C THR A 35 13.70 -10.77 4.63
N ASP A 36 14.59 -11.39 3.86
CA ASP A 36 15.99 -11.59 4.27
C ASP A 36 16.78 -10.28 4.40
N ALA A 37 16.35 -9.24 3.69
CA ALA A 37 16.97 -7.92 3.70
C ALA A 37 16.28 -6.94 4.65
N ILE A 38 15.23 -7.38 5.36
CA ILE A 38 14.43 -6.53 6.24
C ILE A 38 14.63 -6.99 7.68
N LYS A 39 15.20 -6.12 8.51
CA LYS A 39 15.34 -6.35 9.96
C LYS A 39 14.02 -6.18 10.69
N SER A 40 13.27 -5.12 10.38
CA SER A 40 12.03 -4.82 11.09
C SER A 40 11.07 -3.97 10.25
N VAL A 41 9.77 -4.14 10.50
CA VAL A 41 8.71 -3.26 9.98
C VAL A 41 7.88 -2.80 11.15
N LYS A 42 7.76 -1.48 11.33
CA LYS A 42 6.96 -0.86 12.40
C LYS A 42 5.87 -0.01 11.78
N VAL A 43 4.62 -0.36 12.03
CA VAL A 43 3.47 0.48 11.69
C VAL A 43 3.42 1.64 12.67
N GLU A 44 3.53 2.86 12.14
CA GLU A 44 3.58 4.09 12.97
C GLU A 44 2.20 4.74 13.09
N HIS A 45 1.34 4.54 12.09
CA HIS A 45 0.01 5.13 12.04
C HIS A 45 -1.06 4.09 11.74
N THR A 46 -2.17 4.16 12.48
CA THR A 46 -3.37 3.34 12.27
C THR A 46 -4.61 4.24 12.15
N GLY A 47 -5.66 3.73 11.52
CA GLY A 47 -6.88 4.49 11.27
C GLY A 47 -6.87 5.20 9.91
N LYS A 48 -7.60 6.32 9.81
CA LYS A 48 -7.75 7.04 8.54
C LYS A 48 -6.50 7.88 8.26
N LEU A 49 -5.88 7.63 7.13
CA LEU A 49 -4.70 8.34 6.63
C LEU A 49 -5.02 8.94 5.26
N ALA A 50 -4.50 10.13 5.00
CA ALA A 50 -4.56 10.73 3.68
C ALA A 50 -3.57 10.03 2.73
N ALA A 51 -3.79 10.13 1.43
CA ALA A 51 -2.82 9.70 0.44
C ALA A 51 -1.45 10.38 0.67
N ASN A 52 -0.36 9.65 0.42
CA ASN A 52 1.03 10.07 0.64
C ASN A 52 1.46 10.30 2.09
N ALA A 53 0.58 10.07 3.08
CA ALA A 53 1.02 10.05 4.47
C ALA A 53 1.89 8.81 4.74
N PRO A 54 2.98 8.93 5.52
CA PRO A 54 3.75 7.77 5.94
C PRO A 54 2.88 6.84 6.79
N VAL A 55 3.00 5.53 6.56
CA VAL A 55 2.19 4.50 7.26
C VAL A 55 3.05 3.66 8.20
N ALA A 56 4.23 3.27 7.74
CA ALA A 56 5.15 2.40 8.44
C ALA A 56 6.60 2.77 8.12
N LYS A 57 7.49 2.41 9.04
CA LYS A 57 8.93 2.49 8.89
C LYS A 57 9.51 1.08 8.72
N VAL A 58 10.43 0.94 7.77
CA VAL A 58 11.17 -0.30 7.50
C VAL A 58 12.63 -0.09 7.86
N GLU A 59 13.19 -1.03 8.60
CA GLU A 59 14.63 -1.11 8.87
C GLU A 59 15.22 -2.28 8.07
N LEU A 60 16.29 -2.00 7.34
CA LEU A 60 17.04 -2.97 6.53
C LEU A 60 18.25 -3.50 7.29
#